data_AF-A0A7S3KS17-F1
#
_entry.id   AF-A0A7S3KS17-F1
#
_cell.length_a   1.000
_cell.length_b   1.000
_cell.length_c   1.000
_cell.angle_alpha   90.00
_cell.angle_beta   90.00
_cell.angle_gamma   90.00
#
_symmetry.space_group_name_H-M   'P 1'
#
loop_
_entity.id
_entity.type
_entity.pdbx_description
1 polymer ?
#
loop_
_entity_poly.entity_id
_entity_poly.type
_entity_poly.pdbx_seq_one_letter_code
_entity_poly.pdbx_strand_id
1 'polypeptide(L)'
;SVIAAANPIYGDYDVSIPAGKNIGLPDSLLSRFDLLFVVLDDKDPVVNGKIAERVILNHRFRSAGEDKLANPDHNDIYVEPEIAETAEEKNKVYENDFNATLMGEE
;
A
#
# COMPACT_ATOMS: atom_id res chain seq x y z
N SER A 1 20.90 2.62 -2.10
CA SER A 1 19.44 2.74 -2.00
C SER A 1 19.00 2.30 -0.61
N VAL A 2 18.04 3.00 0.00
CA VAL A 2 17.48 2.70 1.32
C VAL A 2 15.99 2.53 1.15
N ILE A 3 15.43 1.52 1.83
CA ILE A 3 13.99 1.33 1.98
C ILE A 3 13.63 1.58 3.43
N ALA A 4 12.54 2.29 3.66
CA ALA A 4 11.99 2.55 4.98
C ALA A 4 10.48 2.32 4.96
N ALA A 5 9.94 1.89 6.09
CA ALA A 5 8.51 1.77 6.33
C ALA A 5 8.15 2.62 7.55
N ALA A 6 7.00 3.31 7.48
CA ALA A 6 6.49 4.15 8.54
C ALA A 6 4.97 3.98 8.64
N ASN A 7 4.45 4.11 9.85
CA ASN A 7 3.01 4.10 10.11
C ASN A 7 2.51 5.53 10.32
N PRO A 8 1.21 5.81 10.06
CA PRO A 8 0.60 7.10 10.41
C PRO A 8 0.67 7.37 11.92
N ILE A 9 0.79 8.63 12.31
CA ILE A 9 0.90 9.05 13.73
C ILE A 9 -0.28 8.54 14.57
N TYR A 10 -1.49 8.56 14.00
CA TYR A 10 -2.73 8.20 14.68
C TYR A 10 -3.21 6.78 14.38
N GLY A 11 -2.35 5.94 13.76
CA GLY A 11 -2.66 4.56 13.39
C GLY A 11 -3.39 4.45 12.05
N ASP A 12 -4.42 5.27 11.82
CA ASP A 12 -5.12 5.38 10.54
C ASP A 12 -4.55 6.53 9.70
N TYR A 13 -4.48 6.33 8.39
CA TYR A 13 -4.06 7.38 7.45
C TYR A 13 -5.25 8.25 7.07
N ASP A 14 -5.18 9.55 7.35
CA ASP A 14 -6.23 10.50 6.96
C ASP A 14 -5.89 11.13 5.61
N VAL A 15 -6.70 10.78 4.61
CA VAL A 15 -6.56 11.26 3.22
C VAL A 15 -6.82 12.76 3.05
N SER A 16 -7.44 13.41 4.04
CA SER A 16 -7.73 14.84 3.98
C SER A 16 -6.55 15.74 4.38
N ILE A 17 -5.51 15.16 5.00
CA ILE A 17 -4.33 15.90 5.43
C ILE A 17 -3.08 15.48 4.63
N PRO A 18 -2.08 16.37 4.48
CA PRO A 18 -0.86 16.07 3.74
C PRO A 18 -0.07 14.90 4.33
N ALA A 19 0.61 14.13 3.46
CA ALA A 19 1.43 12.97 3.84
C ALA A 19 2.49 13.30 4.90
N GLY A 20 3.15 14.46 4.79
CA GLY A 20 4.13 14.89 5.80
C GLY A 20 3.54 15.01 7.21
N LYS A 21 2.29 15.50 7.31
CA LYS A 21 1.55 15.58 8.58
C LYS A 21 1.03 14.21 9.05
N ASN A 22 0.64 13.33 8.13
CA ASN A 22 0.24 11.95 8.48
C ASN A 22 1.39 11.13 9.06
N ILE A 23 2.62 11.30 8.54
CA ILE A 23 3.79 10.51 8.94
C ILE A 23 4.50 11.16 10.14
N GLY A 24 4.46 12.49 10.26
CA GLY A 24 5.08 13.22 11.38
C GLY A 24 6.59 13.31 11.30
N LEU A 25 7.16 13.18 10.10
CA LEU A 25 8.59 13.35 9.87
C LEU A 25 8.89 14.78 9.41
N PRO A 26 10.06 15.34 9.77
CA PRO A 26 10.51 16.61 9.24
C PRO A 26 10.66 16.59 7.72
N ASP A 27 10.30 17.68 7.05
CA ASP A 27 10.41 17.83 5.58
C ASP A 27 11.84 17.60 5.07
N SER A 28 12.84 17.95 5.87
CA SER A 28 14.26 17.75 5.55
C SER A 28 14.67 16.27 5.46
N LEU A 29 13.92 15.37 6.10
CA LEU A 29 14.12 13.93 6.02
C LEU A 29 13.30 13.35 4.87
N LEU A 30 12.06 13.82 4.68
CA LEU A 30 11.19 13.41 3.57
C LEU A 30 11.79 13.76 2.21
N SER A 31 12.39 14.93 2.07
CA SER A 31 13.06 15.39 0.84
C SER A 31 14.23 14.50 0.41
N ARG A 32 14.75 13.64 1.29
CA ARG A 32 15.82 12.68 0.95
C ARG A 32 15.32 11.42 0.27
N PHE A 33 14.00 11.22 0.23
CA PHE A 33 13.39 10.10 -0.47
C PHE A 33 12.91 10.59 -1.84
N ASP A 34 13.40 9.93 -2.88
CA ASP A 34 12.98 10.22 -4.26
C ASP A 34 11.54 9.75 -4.53
N LEU A 35 11.08 8.73 -3.78
CA LEU A 35 9.75 8.12 -3.93
C LEU A 35 9.12 7.90 -2.55
N LEU A 36 7.85 8.23 -2.44
CA LEU A 36 7.03 7.99 -1.26
C LEU A 36 5.74 7.28 -1.67
N PHE A 37 5.57 6.06 -1.18
CA PHE A 37 4.37 5.26 -1.44
C PHE A 37 3.50 5.23 -0.19
N VAL A 38 2.25 5.67 -0.31
CA VAL A 38 1.23 5.52 0.73
C VAL A 38 0.41 4.29 0.39
N VAL A 39 0.42 3.30 1.28
CA VAL A 39 -0.41 2.09 1.16
C VAL A 39 -1.59 2.26 2.11
N LEU A 40 -2.80 2.27 1.56
CA LEU A 40 -4.04 2.34 2.32
C LEU A 40 -4.65 0.96 2.45
N ASP A 41 -5.19 0.65 3.62
CA ASP A 41 -5.98 -0.55 3.86
C ASP A 41 -7.46 -0.23 3.60
N ASP A 42 -8.00 -0.74 2.49
CA ASP A 42 -9.43 -0.61 2.18
C ASP A 42 -10.22 -1.77 2.77
N LYS A 43 -11.37 -1.44 3.39
CA LYS A 43 -12.22 -2.40 4.10
C LYS A 43 -13.25 -3.03 3.17
N ASP A 44 -12.86 -3.40 1.95
CA ASP A 44 -13.73 -4.13 1.03
C ASP A 44 -13.87 -5.61 1.48
N PRO A 45 -15.08 -6.10 1.82
CA PRO A 45 -15.27 -7.48 2.23
C PRO A 45 -14.86 -8.51 1.17
N VAL A 46 -14.96 -8.19 -0.13
CA VAL A 46 -14.62 -9.12 -1.21
C VAL A 46 -13.10 -9.32 -1.29
N VAL A 47 -12.34 -8.22 -1.32
CA VAL A 47 -10.87 -8.24 -1.31
C VAL A 47 -10.35 -8.84 0.00
N ASN A 48 -10.89 -8.43 1.14
CA ASN A 48 -10.50 -8.97 2.45
C ASN A 48 -10.74 -10.48 2.56
N GLY A 49 -11.84 -10.99 1.99
CA GLY A 49 -12.11 -12.43 1.92
C GLY A 49 -11.03 -13.20 1.16
N LYS A 50 -10.60 -12.70 0.00
CA LYS A 50 -9.51 -13.31 -0.80
C LYS A 50 -8.17 -13.28 -0.06
N ILE A 51 -7.85 -12.18 0.62
CA ILE A 51 -6.63 -12.05 1.43
C ILE A 51 -6.66 -13.06 2.58
N ALA A 52 -7.78 -13.16 3.30
CA ALA A 52 -7.93 -14.08 4.42
C ALA A 52 -7.77 -15.55 3.99
N GLU A 53 -8.38 -15.94 2.86
CA GLU A 53 -8.20 -17.28 2.29
C GLU A 53 -6.72 -17.59 2.02
N ARG A 54 -5.99 -16.64 1.44
CA ARG A 54 -4.55 -16.78 1.18
C ARG A 54 -3.73 -16.93 2.47
N VAL A 55 -4.01 -16.10 3.48
CA VAL A 55 -3.35 -16.17 4.79
C VAL A 55 -3.58 -17.55 5.41
N ILE A 56 -4.82 -18.05 5.40
CA ILE A 56 -5.14 -19.38 5.91
C ILE A 56 -4.36 -20.46 5.14
N LEU A 57 -4.37 -20.43 3.81
CA LEU A 57 -3.65 -21.38 2.97
C LEU A 57 -2.14 -21.42 3.27
N ASN A 58 -1.52 -20.26 3.47
CA ASN A 58 -0.09 -20.14 3.79
C ASN A 58 0.24 -20.65 5.21
N HIS A 59 -0.70 -20.53 6.14
CA HIS A 59 -0.52 -20.99 7.53
C HIS A 59 -1.00 -22.43 7.77
N ARG A 60 -1.45 -23.16 6.73
CA ARG A 60 -1.72 -24.59 6.85
C ARG A 60 -0.43 -25.33 7.16
N PHE A 61 -0.43 -26.08 8.26
CA PHE A 61 0.68 -26.96 8.61
C PHE A 61 0.94 -27.96 7.48
N ARG A 62 2.17 -28.00 6.98
CA ARG A 62 2.63 -28.97 5.97
C ARG A 62 3.65 -29.90 6.63
N SER A 63 3.47 -31.20 6.46
CA SER A 63 4.38 -32.20 7.01
C SER A 63 5.73 -32.14 6.28
N ALA A 64 6.83 -32.25 7.02
CA ALA A 64 8.18 -32.29 6.45
C ALA A 64 8.32 -33.50 5.51
N GLY A 65 8.25 -33.27 4.20
CA GLY A 65 8.24 -34.32 3.18
C GLY A 65 7.26 -34.06 2.02
N GLU A 66 6.31 -33.14 2.19
CA GLU A 66 5.45 -32.66 1.10
C GLU A 66 6.17 -31.58 0.27
N ASP A 67 7.27 -31.96 -0.38
CA ASP A 67 8.00 -31.05 -1.28
C ASP A 67 7.35 -31.08 -2.68
N LYS A 68 6.74 -29.95 -3.04
CA LYS A 68 6.58 -29.41 -4.42
C LYS A 68 5.82 -30.23 -5.46
N LEU A 69 4.77 -30.94 -5.11
CA LEU A 69 3.62 -31.00 -6.03
C LEU A 69 2.78 -29.77 -5.76
N ALA A 70 3.14 -28.70 -6.45
CA ALA A 70 2.30 -27.54 -6.65
C ALA A 70 0.87 -28.04 -6.93
N ASN A 71 -0.13 -27.55 -6.21
CA ASN A 71 -1.46 -27.49 -6.80
C ASN A 71 -1.27 -26.62 -8.05
N PRO A 72 -1.30 -27.17 -9.28
CA PRO A 72 -1.05 -26.39 -10.49
C PRO A 72 -2.23 -25.44 -10.78
N ASP A 73 -3.33 -25.61 -10.03
CA ASP A 73 -4.61 -24.96 -10.23
C ASP A 73 -4.90 -23.87 -9.20
N HIS A 74 -3.99 -23.64 -8.26
CA HIS A 74 -4.05 -22.42 -7.44
C HIS A 74 -3.03 -21.48 -8.04
N ASN A 75 -3.45 -20.80 -9.11
CA ASN A 75 -2.90 -19.50 -9.46
C ASN A 75 -2.57 -18.80 -8.15
N ASP A 76 -1.34 -18.34 -7.97
CA ASP A 76 -1.10 -17.26 -7.04
C ASP A 76 -2.10 -16.19 -7.47
N ILE A 77 -3.24 -16.10 -6.76
CA ILE A 77 -4.23 -15.06 -6.97
C ILE A 77 -3.50 -13.83 -6.46
N TYR A 78 -2.68 -13.24 -7.34
CA TYR A 78 -2.41 -11.84 -7.29
C TYR A 78 -3.80 -11.23 -7.35
N VAL A 79 -4.27 -10.77 -6.19
CA VAL A 79 -5.35 -9.79 -6.18
C VAL A 79 -4.68 -8.57 -6.80
N GLU A 80 -4.66 -8.52 -8.13
CA GLU A 80 -4.38 -7.28 -8.81
C GLU A 80 -5.44 -6.31 -8.29
N PRO A 81 -5.05 -5.19 -7.69
CA PRO A 81 -6.03 -4.15 -7.43
C PRO A 81 -6.72 -3.89 -8.77
N GLU A 82 -8.05 -3.96 -8.81
CA GLU A 82 -8.79 -3.55 -10.00
C GLU A 82 -8.37 -2.10 -10.27
N ILE A 83 -7.47 -1.94 -11.24
CA ILE A 83 -7.06 -0.61 -11.67
C ILE A 83 -8.29 -0.05 -12.36
N ALA A 84 -9.03 0.80 -11.67
CA ALA A 84 -10.21 1.45 -12.22
C ALA A 84 -9.88 2.00 -13.62
N GLU A 85 -10.52 1.44 -14.65
CA GLU A 85 -10.29 1.82 -16.05
C GLU A 85 -10.75 3.26 -16.32
N THR A 86 -11.54 3.84 -15.41
CA THR A 86 -12.02 5.21 -15.46
C THR A 86 -10.91 6.20 -15.11
N ALA A 87 -10.57 7.05 -16.10
CA ALA A 87 -9.57 8.10 -16.00
C ALA A 87 -9.81 9.12 -14.87
N GLU A 88 -10.99 9.12 -14.23
CA GLU A 88 -11.34 9.98 -13.10
C GLU A 88 -10.80 9.47 -11.74
N GLU A 89 -10.62 8.15 -11.57
CA GLU A 89 -10.02 7.59 -10.33
C GLU A 89 -8.48 7.54 -10.38
N LYS A 90 -7.90 7.68 -11.57
CA LYS A 90 -6.44 7.75 -11.79
C LYS A 90 -5.77 8.92 -11.06
N ASN A 91 -6.51 9.94 -10.63
CA ASN A 91 -5.96 11.10 -9.94
C ASN A 91 -5.83 10.92 -8.41
N LYS A 92 -6.07 9.73 -7.86
CA LYS A 92 -5.65 9.41 -6.49
C LYS A 92 -4.21 8.88 -6.39
N VAL A 93 -3.40 9.08 -7.43
CA VAL A 93 -1.97 9.23 -7.23
C VAL A 93 -1.79 10.54 -6.45
N TYR A 94 -1.47 10.48 -5.16
CA TYR A 94 -1.10 11.66 -4.36
C TYR A 94 0.28 12.23 -4.78
N GLU A 95 0.64 12.13 -6.05
CA GLU A 95 1.60 12.98 -6.74
C GLU A 95 0.76 14.13 -7.32
N ASN A 96 0.59 15.26 -6.62
CA ASN A 96 1.36 16.45 -7.02
C ASN A 96 1.29 17.64 -6.04
N ASP A 97 0.70 17.51 -4.85
CA ASP A 97 0.60 18.67 -3.94
C ASP A 97 1.86 18.90 -3.08
N PHE A 98 2.83 17.98 -3.13
CA PHE A 98 4.08 18.12 -2.37
C PHE A 98 4.96 19.26 -2.91
N ASN A 99 5.00 19.46 -4.23
CA ASN A 99 5.83 20.53 -4.83
C ASN A 99 5.12 21.89 -4.86
N ALA A 100 3.79 21.94 -4.87
CA ALA A 100 3.04 23.20 -4.92
C ALA A 100 2.96 23.91 -3.55
N THR A 101 2.95 23.16 -2.45
CA THR A 101 2.84 23.76 -1.09
C THR A 101 4.18 24.27 -0.55
N LEU A 102 5.31 23.77 -1.09
CA LEU A 102 6.66 24.19 -0.69
C LEU A 102 7.16 25.45 -1.43
N MET A 103 6.51 25.82 -2.53
CA MET A 103 6.76 27.07 -3.25
C MET A 103 5.63 28.02 -2.94
N GLY A 104 5.73 28.72 -1.81
CA GLY A 104 4.82 29.82 -1.50
C GLY A 104 4.87 30.87 -2.60
N GLU A 105 3.84 30.92 -3.43
CA GLU A 105 3.50 32.12 -4.19
C GLU A 105 2.56 32.97 -3.32
N GLU A 106 2.86 34.28 -3.32
CA GLU A 106 2.25 35.35 -2.52
C GLU A 106 0.72 35.46 -2.64
#